data_AF-A0A2E2AXU0-F1
#
_entry.id   AF-A0A2E2AXU0-F1
#
_cell.length_a   1.000
_cell.length_b   1.000
_cell.length_c   1.000
_cell.angle_alpha   90.00
_cell.angle_beta   90.00
_cell.angle_gamma   90.00
#
_symmetry.space_group_name_H-M   'P 1'
#
loop_
_entity.id
_entity.type
_entity.pdbx_description
1 polymer ?
#
loop_
_entity_poly.entity_id
_entity_poly.type
_entity_poly.pdbx_seq_one_letter_code
_entity_poly.pdbx_strand_id
1 'polypeptide(L)'
;MISDKDISIVMQGPVIGQQTANTFERVTYLALQSIRCSYPQAEIILSTWEHSNLDDLDFDIIIENKDPGSLKAFRDRDCNVNRQIVTTHSGINRCTRPYCVKLRTDCSIYHQGLINCLELANIQPALPHQIFEKPIVISELGSVSPLRCSRLFHPSDIFQAGKTVDMQKLWDTPFETELETLHWHKHVRRRRFLVPANYMHTRHMPEQHIWISCLQKAGIKIDIKHFEDFPRHMIILSERYLAANFNIYSASNLGFAPSSHLWNQGQAVQFFQQNEFQSMHELCINNIPDTAPQWTHRVRSCLKNHHIRQIQAFLIHNLMTRLLRIVGHGKRND
;
A
#
# COMPACT_ATOMS: atom_id res chain seq x y z
N MET A 1 17.93 -20.12 8.55
CA MET A 1 16.78 -20.37 7.66
C MET A 1 15.53 -19.99 8.44
N ILE A 2 14.67 -19.18 7.86
CA ILE A 2 13.41 -18.77 8.50
C ILE A 2 12.45 -19.97 8.48
N SER A 3 11.67 -20.13 9.55
CA SER A 3 10.65 -21.18 9.67
C SER A 3 9.33 -20.61 10.20
N ASP A 4 8.26 -21.42 10.15
CA ASP A 4 6.92 -21.02 10.61
C ASP A 4 6.90 -20.54 12.06
N LYS A 5 7.64 -21.18 12.97
CA LYS A 5 7.78 -20.79 14.38
C LYS A 5 8.39 -19.40 14.60
N ASP A 6 9.01 -18.83 13.57
CA ASP A 6 9.66 -17.51 13.60
C ASP A 6 8.69 -16.39 13.16
N ILE A 7 7.43 -16.73 12.86
CA ILE A 7 6.44 -15.83 12.26
C ILE A 7 5.23 -15.63 13.18
N SER A 8 4.88 -14.36 13.42
CA SER A 8 3.58 -13.93 13.92
C SER A 8 2.71 -13.48 12.74
N ILE A 9 1.50 -13.99 12.61
CA ILE A 9 0.53 -13.64 11.57
C ILE A 9 -0.62 -12.87 12.22
N VAL A 10 -0.66 -11.57 11.95
CA VAL A 10 -1.70 -10.64 12.40
C VAL A 10 -2.82 -10.60 11.37
N MET A 11 -3.97 -11.15 11.75
CA MET A 11 -5.23 -11.09 11.01
C MET A 11 -6.00 -9.85 11.42
N GLN A 12 -6.08 -8.88 10.51
CA GLN A 12 -6.61 -7.55 10.75
C GLN A 12 -7.98 -7.34 10.10
N GLY A 13 -8.96 -6.90 10.88
CA GLY A 13 -10.27 -6.47 10.37
C GLY A 13 -11.47 -7.09 11.10
N PRO A 14 -12.70 -6.82 10.63
CA PRO A 14 -13.90 -7.43 11.20
C PRO A 14 -13.88 -8.96 11.00
N VAL A 15 -14.49 -9.70 11.92
CA VAL A 15 -14.82 -11.11 11.67
C VAL A 15 -15.94 -11.18 10.65
N ILE A 16 -15.65 -11.78 9.49
CA ILE A 16 -16.57 -11.89 8.36
C ILE A 16 -17.09 -13.32 8.28
N GLY A 17 -18.40 -13.43 8.11
CA GLY A 17 -19.03 -14.70 7.83
C GLY A 17 -19.67 -15.39 9.03
N GLN A 18 -20.47 -14.65 9.80
CA GLN A 18 -21.29 -15.21 10.86
C GLN A 18 -22.45 -16.02 10.26
N GLN A 19 -22.83 -17.10 10.94
CA GLN A 19 -23.94 -17.97 10.54
C GLN A 19 -25.24 -17.16 10.46
N THR A 20 -25.83 -17.09 9.27
CA THR A 20 -27.23 -16.65 9.11
C THR A 20 -28.09 -17.84 8.67
N ALA A 21 -29.40 -17.73 8.84
CA ALA A 21 -30.34 -18.81 8.50
C ALA A 21 -30.25 -19.29 7.03
N ASN A 22 -29.74 -18.44 6.12
CA ASN A 22 -29.88 -18.65 4.67
C ASN A 22 -28.58 -18.56 3.85
N THR A 23 -27.42 -18.23 4.43
CA THR A 23 -26.12 -18.26 3.73
C THR A 23 -24.98 -18.68 4.66
N PHE A 24 -24.12 -19.58 4.17
CA PHE A 24 -22.91 -20.05 4.85
C PHE A 24 -21.69 -19.53 4.10
N GLU A 25 -21.21 -18.34 4.46
CA GLU A 25 -19.86 -17.92 4.13
C GLU A 25 -19.14 -17.76 5.46
N ARG A 26 -18.20 -18.64 5.81
CA ARG A 26 -17.37 -18.52 7.03
C ARG A 26 -15.98 -17.98 6.67
N VAL A 27 -15.94 -16.77 6.11
CA VAL A 27 -14.73 -16.24 5.45
C VAL A 27 -13.53 -16.20 6.40
N THR A 28 -13.67 -15.59 7.58
CA THR A 28 -12.56 -15.45 8.54
C THR A 28 -12.14 -16.80 9.12
N TYR A 29 -13.09 -17.71 9.37
CA TYR A 29 -12.78 -19.08 9.77
C TYR A 29 -11.92 -19.80 8.73
N LEU A 30 -12.33 -19.78 7.46
CA LEU A 30 -11.58 -20.41 6.37
C LEU A 30 -10.18 -19.79 6.19
N ALA A 31 -10.08 -18.47 6.36
CA ALA A 31 -8.81 -17.77 6.34
C ALA A 31 -7.87 -18.26 7.47
N LEU A 32 -8.35 -18.31 8.72
CA LEU A 32 -7.57 -18.82 9.86
C LEU A 32 -7.17 -20.28 9.69
N GLN A 33 -8.09 -21.14 9.24
CA GLN A 33 -7.80 -22.55 8.95
C GLN A 33 -6.73 -22.69 7.87
N SER A 34 -6.78 -21.88 6.81
CA SER A 34 -5.77 -21.90 5.74
C SER A 34 -4.38 -21.53 6.26
N ILE A 35 -4.30 -20.58 7.20
CA ILE A 35 -3.07 -20.18 7.86
C ILE A 35 -2.56 -21.31 8.74
N ARG A 36 -3.40 -21.92 9.58
CA ARG A 36 -2.97 -23.02 10.45
C ARG A 36 -2.50 -24.24 9.65
N CYS A 37 -3.14 -24.55 8.52
CA CYS A 37 -2.67 -25.60 7.60
C CYS A 37 -1.32 -25.28 6.96
N SER A 38 -1.12 -24.03 6.54
CA SER A 38 0.09 -23.62 5.81
C SER A 38 1.26 -23.29 6.75
N TYR A 39 1.00 -22.80 7.96
CA TYR A 39 1.98 -22.34 8.95
C TYR A 39 1.59 -22.86 10.35
N PRO A 40 1.71 -24.18 10.58
CA PRO A 40 1.17 -24.81 11.78
C PRO A 40 1.77 -24.29 13.09
N GLN A 41 3.05 -23.90 13.10
CA GLN A 41 3.73 -23.37 14.29
C GLN A 41 3.81 -21.84 14.35
N ALA A 42 3.21 -21.12 13.39
CA ALA A 42 3.16 -19.67 13.47
C ALA A 42 2.23 -19.22 14.60
N GLU A 43 2.56 -18.09 15.22
CA GLU A 43 1.67 -17.41 16.16
C GLU A 43 0.60 -16.66 15.37
N ILE A 44 -0.68 -16.97 15.58
CA ILE A 44 -1.80 -16.30 14.93
C ILE A 44 -2.43 -15.31 15.90
N ILE A 45 -2.43 -14.02 15.52
CA ILE A 45 -3.00 -12.93 16.28
C ILE A 45 -4.22 -12.43 15.52
N LEU A 46 -5.42 -12.58 16.08
CA LEU A 46 -6.63 -11.96 15.55
C LEU A 46 -6.78 -10.58 16.18
N SER A 47 -6.75 -9.53 15.36
CA SER A 47 -6.99 -8.15 15.79
C SER A 47 -8.27 -7.62 15.14
N THR A 48 -9.33 -7.59 15.94
CA THR A 48 -10.71 -7.33 15.49
C THR A 48 -11.43 -6.35 16.43
N TRP A 49 -12.75 -6.24 16.32
CA TRP A 49 -13.56 -5.31 17.11
C TRP A 49 -14.07 -5.94 18.40
N GLU A 50 -14.22 -5.12 19.44
CA GLU A 50 -14.99 -5.49 20.64
C GLU A 50 -16.37 -6.05 20.23
N HIS A 51 -16.83 -7.09 20.92
CA HIS A 51 -18.12 -7.76 20.68
C HIS A 51 -18.24 -8.51 19.34
N SER A 52 -17.13 -8.79 18.65
CA SER A 52 -17.14 -9.70 17.52
C SER A 52 -17.53 -11.12 17.96
N ASN A 53 -18.28 -11.86 17.13
CA ASN A 53 -18.47 -13.28 17.37
C ASN A 53 -17.16 -14.02 17.03
N LEU A 54 -16.58 -14.72 18.01
CA LEU A 54 -15.32 -15.45 17.90
C LEU A 54 -15.50 -16.98 17.93
N ASP A 55 -16.75 -17.46 17.91
CA ASP A 55 -17.06 -18.88 18.02
C ASP A 55 -16.36 -19.68 16.91
N ASP A 56 -15.77 -20.81 17.31
CA ASP A 56 -15.07 -21.76 16.44
C ASP A 56 -13.89 -21.19 15.63
N LEU A 57 -13.34 -20.02 15.99
CA LEU A 57 -12.15 -19.47 15.35
C LEU A 57 -10.86 -19.99 16.01
N ASP A 58 -9.88 -20.39 15.20
CA ASP A 58 -8.58 -20.88 15.66
C ASP A 58 -7.51 -19.77 15.56
N PHE A 59 -7.09 -19.26 16.73
CA PHE A 59 -6.05 -18.25 16.88
C PHE A 59 -5.34 -18.42 18.24
N ASP A 60 -4.13 -17.88 18.37
CA ASP A 60 -3.34 -17.95 19.61
C ASP A 60 -3.58 -16.73 20.52
N ILE A 61 -3.79 -15.56 19.92
CA ILE A 61 -3.98 -14.29 20.64
C ILE A 61 -5.12 -13.49 20.00
N ILE A 62 -5.97 -12.89 20.84
CA ILE A 62 -7.03 -11.96 20.44
C ILE A 62 -6.72 -10.53 20.92
N ILE A 63 -7.00 -9.56 20.05
CA ILE A 63 -7.01 -8.13 20.37
C ILE A 63 -8.37 -7.56 19.97
N GLU A 64 -9.14 -7.13 20.97
CA GLU A 64 -10.42 -6.46 20.78
C GLU A 64 -10.22 -4.94 20.80
N ASN A 65 -10.45 -4.31 19.66
CA ASN A 65 -10.28 -2.87 19.47
C ASN A 65 -11.62 -2.14 19.57
N LYS A 66 -11.60 -0.94 20.14
CA LYS A 66 -12.69 0.02 19.98
C LYS A 66 -12.69 0.56 18.57
N ASP A 67 -13.84 0.56 17.91
CA ASP A 67 -13.98 1.12 16.57
C ASP A 67 -13.86 2.65 16.63
N PRO A 68 -12.83 3.28 16.02
CA PRO A 68 -12.70 4.73 15.97
C PRO A 68 -13.74 5.40 15.06
N GLY A 69 -14.58 4.62 14.38
CA GLY A 69 -15.47 5.07 13.34
C GLY A 69 -14.73 5.25 12.01
N SER A 70 -15.52 5.50 10.98
CA SER A 70 -15.02 5.89 9.67
C SER A 70 -14.87 7.39 9.56
N LEU A 71 -13.85 7.83 8.82
CA LEU A 71 -13.79 9.21 8.37
C LEU A 71 -14.72 9.36 7.17
N LYS A 72 -15.68 10.27 7.25
CA LYS A 72 -16.62 10.52 6.14
C LYS A 72 -15.85 11.05 4.93
N ALA A 73 -15.84 10.30 3.83
CA ALA A 73 -15.42 10.81 2.52
C ALA A 73 -16.65 11.04 1.62
N PHE A 74 -16.42 11.56 0.40
CA PHE A 74 -17.49 12.06 -0.47
C PHE A 74 -18.38 10.95 -1.05
N ARG A 75 -19.70 11.24 -1.16
CA ARG A 75 -20.75 10.34 -1.69
C ARG A 75 -20.82 9.01 -0.93
N ASP A 76 -20.98 9.10 0.38
CA ASP A 76 -21.30 7.97 1.28
C ASP A 76 -20.28 6.83 1.25
N ARG A 77 -19.03 7.12 0.85
CA ARG A 77 -17.92 6.19 1.03
C ARG A 77 -17.05 6.65 2.17
N ASP A 78 -16.92 5.75 3.12
CA ASP A 78 -16.17 5.93 4.35
C ASP A 78 -14.71 5.57 4.13
N CYS A 79 -13.81 6.45 4.58
CA CYS A 79 -12.39 6.15 4.68
C CYS A 79 -12.14 5.39 5.98
N ASN A 80 -11.61 4.17 5.85
CA ASN A 80 -11.36 3.25 6.96
C ASN A 80 -9.90 3.26 7.43
N VAL A 81 -9.11 4.29 7.10
CA VAL A 81 -7.68 4.35 7.44
C VAL A 81 -7.44 4.23 8.95
N ASN A 82 -8.22 4.93 9.78
CA ASN A 82 -8.05 4.84 11.24
C ASN A 82 -8.42 3.46 11.79
N ARG A 83 -9.41 2.80 11.18
CA ARG A 83 -9.75 1.40 11.47
C ARG A 83 -8.59 0.46 11.10
N GLN A 84 -7.97 0.67 9.93
CA GLN A 84 -6.79 -0.10 9.51
C GLN A 84 -5.62 0.13 10.45
N ILE A 85 -5.32 1.38 10.82
CA ILE A 85 -4.22 1.74 11.71
C ILE A 85 -4.41 1.07 13.07
N VAL A 86 -5.54 1.28 13.75
CA VAL A 86 -5.72 0.78 15.13
C VAL A 86 -5.64 -0.75 15.19
N THR A 87 -6.34 -1.43 14.29
CA THR A 87 -6.37 -2.91 14.31
C THR A 87 -5.02 -3.49 13.89
N THR A 88 -4.34 -2.90 12.92
CA THR A 88 -3.01 -3.37 12.51
C THR A 88 -1.96 -3.10 13.59
N HIS A 89 -1.88 -1.87 14.09
CA HIS A 89 -0.89 -1.45 15.09
C HIS A 89 -1.02 -2.25 16.39
N SER A 90 -2.25 -2.41 16.92
CA SER A 90 -2.47 -3.18 18.15
C SER A 90 -2.10 -4.65 17.98
N GLY A 91 -2.36 -5.24 16.81
CA GLY A 91 -1.98 -6.62 16.50
C GLY A 91 -0.47 -6.80 16.37
N ILE A 92 0.20 -5.94 15.58
CA ILE A 92 1.65 -5.98 15.35
C ILE A 92 2.43 -5.81 16.66
N ASN A 93 1.96 -4.94 17.57
CA ASN A 93 2.61 -4.74 18.86
C ASN A 93 2.47 -5.94 19.81
N ARG A 94 1.63 -6.92 19.47
CA ARG A 94 1.50 -8.15 20.24
C ARG A 94 2.37 -9.29 19.73
N CYS A 95 2.91 -9.18 18.52
CA CYS A 95 3.82 -10.16 17.92
C CYS A 95 4.99 -10.49 18.85
N THR A 96 5.19 -11.78 19.12
CA THR A 96 6.32 -12.26 19.93
C THR A 96 7.45 -12.83 19.09
N ARG A 97 7.23 -13.01 17.78
CA ARG A 97 8.18 -13.63 16.85
C ARG A 97 9.01 -12.58 16.09
N PRO A 98 10.20 -12.95 15.57
CA PRO A 98 11.08 -12.00 14.88
C PRO A 98 10.51 -11.47 13.56
N TYR A 99 9.61 -12.21 12.90
CA TYR A 99 8.92 -11.75 11.70
C TYR A 99 7.42 -11.60 11.95
N CYS A 100 6.85 -10.56 11.35
CA CYS A 100 5.43 -10.26 11.43
C CYS A 100 4.84 -10.25 10.02
N VAL A 101 3.68 -10.88 9.85
CA VAL A 101 2.85 -10.82 8.66
C VAL A 101 1.55 -10.13 9.03
N LYS A 102 1.23 -9.05 8.33
CA LYS A 102 -0.09 -8.42 8.36
C LYS A 102 -0.92 -8.96 7.19
N LEU A 103 -2.08 -9.49 7.51
CA LEU A 103 -3.06 -9.98 6.55
C LEU A 103 -4.46 -9.49 6.93
N ARG A 104 -5.34 -9.29 5.95
CA ARG A 104 -6.75 -8.99 6.25
C ARG A 104 -7.50 -10.25 6.67
N THR A 105 -8.52 -10.10 7.51
CA THR A 105 -9.38 -11.22 7.99
C THR A 105 -10.17 -11.94 6.89
N ASP A 106 -10.14 -11.45 5.65
CA ASP A 106 -10.77 -12.02 4.48
C ASP A 106 -9.80 -12.61 3.46
N CYS A 107 -8.50 -12.68 3.78
CA CYS A 107 -7.48 -13.24 2.90
C CYS A 107 -6.99 -14.59 3.44
N SER A 108 -6.72 -15.54 2.55
CA SER A 108 -6.24 -16.88 2.89
C SER A 108 -4.80 -17.10 2.47
N ILE A 109 -4.14 -18.09 3.07
CA ILE A 109 -2.79 -18.54 2.72
C ILE A 109 -2.84 -20.02 2.34
N TYR A 110 -2.21 -20.40 1.23
CA TYR A 110 -2.26 -21.76 0.70
C TYR A 110 -0.90 -22.42 0.47
N HIS A 111 0.21 -21.71 0.67
CA HIS A 111 1.56 -22.31 0.82
C HIS A 111 2.56 -21.35 1.49
N GLN A 112 3.73 -21.86 1.85
CA GLN A 112 4.78 -21.13 2.56
C GLN A 112 5.72 -20.28 1.67
N GLY A 113 5.20 -19.71 0.57
CA GLY A 113 6.02 -19.00 -0.43
C GLY A 113 6.73 -17.77 0.15
N LEU A 114 6.06 -17.10 1.09
CA LEU A 114 6.58 -15.95 1.83
C LEU A 114 7.95 -16.20 2.49
N ILE A 115 8.24 -17.41 2.99
CA ILE A 115 9.52 -17.69 3.68
C ILE A 115 10.69 -17.35 2.75
N ASN A 116 10.64 -17.82 1.50
CA ASN A 116 11.65 -17.52 0.50
C ASN A 116 11.76 -16.01 0.22
N CYS A 117 10.63 -15.30 0.17
CA CYS A 117 10.61 -13.84 -0.05
C CYS A 117 11.27 -13.08 1.12
N LEU A 118 11.04 -13.49 2.37
CA LEU A 118 11.68 -12.91 3.55
C LEU A 118 13.19 -13.19 3.57
N GLU A 119 13.61 -14.40 3.18
CA GLU A 119 15.03 -14.74 3.09
C GLU A 119 15.75 -13.89 2.04
N LEU A 120 15.12 -13.67 0.88
CA LEU A 120 15.64 -12.78 -0.16
C LEU A 120 15.73 -11.33 0.34
N ALA A 121 14.71 -10.83 1.04
CA ALA A 121 14.74 -9.50 1.64
C ALA A 121 15.87 -9.34 2.68
N ASN A 122 16.15 -10.40 3.45
CA ASN A 122 17.20 -10.39 4.47
C ASN A 122 18.63 -10.32 3.91
N ILE A 123 18.86 -10.89 2.73
CA ILE A 123 20.19 -10.84 2.09
C ILE A 123 20.36 -9.61 1.18
N GLN A 124 19.30 -8.84 0.96
CA GLN A 124 19.39 -7.62 0.15
C GLN A 124 20.35 -6.60 0.78
N PRO A 125 21.29 -6.04 0.00
CA PRO A 125 22.15 -4.96 0.48
C PRO A 125 21.32 -3.71 0.78
N ALA A 126 21.78 -2.94 1.76
CA ALA A 126 21.11 -1.69 2.11
C ALA A 126 21.19 -0.70 0.95
N LEU A 127 20.04 -0.12 0.58
CA LEU A 127 19.97 0.87 -0.49
C LEU A 127 19.94 2.30 0.08
N PRO A 128 20.39 3.31 -0.71
CA PRO A 128 20.10 4.70 -0.37
C PRO A 128 18.58 4.89 -0.19
N HIS A 129 18.17 5.70 0.78
CA HIS A 129 16.75 5.94 1.15
C HIS A 129 16.08 4.79 1.92
N GLN A 130 16.83 3.75 2.31
CA GLN A 130 16.32 2.73 3.23
C GLN A 130 16.16 3.33 4.63
N ILE A 131 14.99 3.11 5.24
CA ILE A 131 14.67 3.49 6.62
C ILE A 131 14.35 2.27 7.48
N PHE A 132 14.03 1.12 6.90
CA PHE A 132 13.86 -0.15 7.61
C PHE A 132 15.18 -0.90 7.78
N GLU A 133 15.28 -1.80 8.75
CA GLU A 133 16.44 -2.69 8.84
C GLU A 133 16.53 -3.62 7.63
N LYS A 134 15.38 -4.15 7.20
CA LYS A 134 15.23 -4.92 5.97
C LYS A 134 13.97 -4.50 5.21
N PRO A 135 13.97 -4.62 3.87
CA PRO A 135 12.78 -4.31 3.09
C PRO A 135 11.57 -5.15 3.53
N ILE A 136 10.41 -4.52 3.62
CA ILE A 136 9.14 -5.20 3.90
C ILE A 136 8.64 -5.84 2.60
N VAL A 137 8.33 -7.12 2.65
CA VAL A 137 7.70 -7.87 1.57
C VAL A 137 6.23 -7.49 1.48
N ILE A 138 5.77 -7.07 0.30
CA ILE A 138 4.37 -6.68 0.06
C ILE A 138 3.82 -7.33 -1.21
N SER A 139 2.49 -7.42 -1.29
CA SER A 139 1.84 -7.86 -2.53
C SER A 139 1.84 -6.77 -3.60
N GLU A 140 1.92 -7.18 -4.87
CA GLU A 140 1.61 -6.32 -6.02
C GLU A 140 0.17 -5.80 -5.98
N LEU A 141 -0.76 -6.57 -5.42
CA LEU A 141 -2.17 -6.19 -5.32
C LEU A 141 -2.30 -4.99 -4.39
N GLY A 142 -2.74 -3.84 -4.92
CA GLY A 142 -2.81 -2.58 -4.16
C GLY A 142 -1.51 -1.76 -4.17
N SER A 143 -0.39 -2.30 -4.68
CA SER A 143 0.86 -1.55 -4.82
C SER A 143 0.85 -0.77 -6.14
N VAL A 144 0.60 0.53 -6.05
CA VAL A 144 0.32 1.37 -7.23
C VAL A 144 1.63 1.88 -7.86
N SER A 145 1.75 1.70 -9.17
CA SER A 145 2.84 2.33 -9.93
C SER A 145 2.54 3.81 -10.17
N PRO A 146 3.43 4.74 -9.78
CA PRO A 146 3.25 6.17 -10.04
C PRO A 146 3.19 6.47 -11.55
N LEU A 147 3.83 5.64 -12.38
CA LEU A 147 3.84 5.81 -13.84
C LEU A 147 2.52 5.38 -14.51
N ARG A 148 1.70 4.57 -13.82
CA ARG A 148 0.42 4.05 -14.33
C ARG A 148 -0.78 4.79 -13.75
N CYS A 149 -0.70 5.13 -12.49
CA CYS A 149 -1.69 5.93 -11.78
C CYS A 149 -0.88 6.99 -11.04
N SER A 150 -1.16 8.27 -11.28
CA SER A 150 -0.40 9.41 -10.76
C SER A 150 -0.49 9.57 -9.23
N ARG A 151 -0.16 8.52 -8.48
CA ARG A 151 -0.13 8.41 -7.02
C ARG A 151 1.28 8.04 -6.62
N LEU A 152 1.84 8.83 -5.71
CA LEU A 152 3.17 8.64 -5.17
C LEU A 152 3.08 7.93 -3.81
N PHE A 153 4.13 7.25 -3.37
CA PHE A 153 4.26 6.70 -2.01
C PHE A 153 3.12 5.75 -1.63
N HIS A 154 2.75 4.79 -2.50
CA HIS A 154 1.56 3.96 -2.31
C HIS A 154 1.87 2.45 -2.29
N PRO A 155 2.57 1.94 -1.26
CA PRO A 155 2.75 0.51 -1.06
C PRO A 155 1.42 -0.14 -0.65
N SER A 156 1.17 -1.39 -1.06
CA SER A 156 -0.03 -2.13 -0.65
C SER A 156 -0.08 -2.33 0.87
N ASP A 157 -1.28 -2.26 1.44
CA ASP A 157 -1.58 -2.66 2.81
C ASP A 157 -2.28 -4.03 2.91
N ILE A 158 -2.62 -4.69 1.79
CA ILE A 158 -3.42 -5.93 1.77
C ILE A 158 -2.67 -7.08 2.44
N PHE A 159 -1.40 -7.24 2.06
CA PHE A 159 -0.47 -8.24 2.57
C PHE A 159 0.88 -7.57 2.76
N GLN A 160 1.43 -7.63 3.97
CA GLN A 160 2.74 -7.08 4.30
C GLN A 160 3.47 -8.02 5.25
N ALA A 161 4.76 -8.23 5.06
CA ALA A 161 5.56 -9.10 5.90
C ALA A 161 6.99 -8.59 6.02
N GLY A 162 7.54 -8.61 7.22
CA GLY A 162 8.91 -8.15 7.44
C GLY A 162 9.38 -8.48 8.84
N LYS A 163 10.55 -7.94 9.22
CA LYS A 163 10.95 -7.98 10.62
C LYS A 163 9.88 -7.29 11.47
N THR A 164 9.56 -7.85 12.63
CA THR A 164 8.55 -7.29 13.53
C THR A 164 8.85 -5.84 13.89
N VAL A 165 10.13 -5.48 14.11
CA VAL A 165 10.56 -4.10 14.38
C VAL A 165 10.29 -3.13 13.22
N ASP A 166 10.44 -3.60 11.97
CA ASP A 166 10.18 -2.78 10.78
C ASP A 166 8.68 -2.62 10.55
N MET A 167 7.90 -3.68 10.80
CA MET A 167 6.44 -3.66 10.76
C MET A 167 5.87 -2.72 11.84
N GLN A 168 6.42 -2.74 13.05
CA GLN A 168 6.08 -1.78 14.12
C GLN A 168 6.39 -0.34 13.69
N LYS A 169 7.56 -0.11 13.07
CA LYS A 169 7.94 1.21 12.56
C LYS A 169 7.02 1.72 11.44
N LEU A 170 6.56 0.85 10.54
CA LEU A 170 5.61 1.21 9.49
C LEU A 170 4.25 1.62 10.06
N TRP A 171 3.74 0.85 11.02
CA TRP A 171 2.38 1.00 11.53
C TRP A 171 2.24 1.86 12.79
N ASP A 172 3.35 2.36 13.35
CA ASP A 172 3.35 3.51 14.24
C ASP A 172 2.98 4.78 13.43
N THR A 173 1.72 4.85 13.00
CA THR A 173 1.16 5.91 12.16
C THR A 173 0.07 6.64 12.95
N PRO A 174 0.08 7.99 13.00
CA PRO A 174 -0.97 8.74 13.68
C PRO A 174 -2.31 8.60 12.92
N PHE A 175 -3.42 8.70 13.66
CA PHE A 175 -4.73 8.76 13.04
C PHE A 175 -4.85 9.98 12.13
N GLU A 176 -5.52 9.81 10.99
CA GLU A 176 -5.95 10.93 10.16
C GLU A 176 -7.12 11.64 10.85
N THR A 177 -7.07 12.97 10.90
CA THR A 177 -8.12 13.76 11.56
C THR A 177 -9.22 14.16 10.58
N GLU A 178 -10.47 14.27 11.06
CA GLU A 178 -11.58 14.76 10.23
C GLU A 178 -11.30 16.15 9.65
N LEU A 179 -10.58 17.01 10.38
CA LEU A 179 -10.20 18.34 9.90
C LEU A 179 -9.29 18.25 8.68
N GLU A 180 -8.32 17.36 8.67
CA GLU A 180 -7.45 17.16 7.51
C GLU A 180 -8.25 16.65 6.32
N THR A 181 -9.13 15.66 6.53
CA THR A 181 -10.00 15.15 5.46
C THR A 181 -10.95 16.25 4.94
N LEU A 182 -11.71 16.91 5.81
CA LEU A 182 -12.72 17.94 5.47
C LEU A 182 -12.12 19.27 4.96
N HIS A 183 -10.91 19.62 5.37
CA HIS A 183 -10.22 20.80 4.84
C HIS A 183 -10.02 20.67 3.33
N TRP A 184 -9.60 19.50 2.86
CA TRP A 184 -9.40 19.26 1.43
C TRP A 184 -10.73 19.18 0.67
N HIS A 185 -11.81 18.66 1.28
CA HIS A 185 -13.16 18.75 0.71
C HIS A 185 -13.52 20.17 0.23
N LYS A 186 -13.16 21.21 0.99
CA LYS A 186 -13.51 22.61 0.69
C LYS A 186 -12.56 23.29 -0.31
N HIS A 187 -11.33 22.80 -0.45
CA HIS A 187 -10.27 23.41 -1.27
C HIS A 187 -10.07 22.76 -2.64
N VAL A 188 -10.76 21.66 -2.97
CA VAL A 188 -10.74 21.03 -4.32
C VAL A 188 -11.52 21.90 -5.33
N ARG A 189 -10.97 23.06 -5.68
CA ARG A 189 -11.47 23.95 -6.76
C ARG A 189 -10.86 23.63 -8.14
N ARG A 190 -10.01 22.61 -8.26
CA ARG A 190 -9.36 22.27 -9.54
C ARG A 190 -9.47 20.78 -9.83
N ARG A 191 -10.40 20.44 -10.72
CA ARG A 191 -10.48 19.11 -11.34
C ARG A 191 -9.18 18.84 -12.10
N ARG A 192 -8.39 17.88 -11.65
CA ARG A 192 -7.37 17.20 -12.46
C ARG A 192 -7.83 15.75 -12.58
N PHE A 193 -8.58 15.49 -13.64
CA PHE A 193 -9.28 14.23 -13.85
C PHE A 193 -8.33 13.03 -13.86
N LEU A 194 -8.73 11.90 -13.22
CA LEU A 194 -8.54 10.49 -13.64
C LEU A 194 -8.88 9.47 -12.53
N VAL A 195 -9.07 9.90 -11.28
CA VAL A 195 -9.56 9.03 -10.20
C VAL A 195 -11.09 9.02 -10.19
N PRO A 196 -11.77 7.86 -10.00
CA PRO A 196 -13.21 7.87 -9.88
C PRO A 196 -13.63 8.80 -8.74
N ALA A 197 -14.78 9.47 -8.94
CA ALA A 197 -15.19 10.65 -8.17
C ALA A 197 -15.32 10.45 -6.64
N ASN A 198 -15.10 9.24 -6.15
CA ASN A 198 -15.31 8.83 -4.77
C ASN A 198 -14.10 8.97 -3.84
N TYR A 199 -12.89 9.18 -4.37
CA TYR A 199 -11.69 9.39 -3.53
C TYR A 199 -11.22 10.86 -3.52
N MET A 200 -11.94 11.76 -4.19
CA MET A 200 -11.47 13.10 -4.59
C MET A 200 -11.32 14.13 -3.46
N HIS A 201 -11.38 13.72 -2.19
CA HIS A 201 -11.45 14.68 -1.08
C HIS A 201 -10.67 14.30 0.18
N THR A 202 -9.94 13.18 0.21
CA THR A 202 -8.96 12.92 1.29
C THR A 202 -7.63 13.59 0.95
N ARG A 203 -6.81 13.93 1.96
CA ARG A 203 -5.46 14.49 1.73
C ARG A 203 -4.57 13.46 1.04
N HIS A 204 -4.63 12.23 1.54
CA HIS A 204 -3.86 11.07 1.13
C HIS A 204 -4.81 9.88 1.00
N MET A 205 -4.49 8.91 0.12
CA MET A 205 -5.10 7.58 0.22
C MET A 205 -4.63 6.90 1.51
N PRO A 206 -5.37 5.94 2.09
CA PRO A 206 -4.97 5.23 3.31
C PRO A 206 -3.51 4.74 3.28
N GLU A 207 -3.13 4.09 2.19
CA GLU A 207 -1.80 3.55 1.95
C GLU A 207 -0.72 4.64 1.91
N GLN A 208 -1.04 5.78 1.28
CA GLN A 208 -0.15 6.94 1.25
C GLN A 208 0.00 7.56 2.63
N HIS A 209 -1.10 7.69 3.39
CA HIS A 209 -1.07 8.26 4.73
C HIS A 209 -0.13 7.46 5.63
N ILE A 210 -0.24 6.14 5.62
CA ILE A 210 0.63 5.24 6.38
C ILE A 210 2.10 5.43 5.97
N TRP A 211 2.40 5.34 4.68
CA TRP A 211 3.80 5.39 4.25
C TRP A 211 4.43 6.78 4.40
N ILE A 212 3.70 7.84 4.04
CA ILE A 212 4.18 9.22 4.18
C ILE A 212 4.39 9.56 5.67
N SER A 213 3.48 9.14 6.55
CA SER A 213 3.63 9.36 8.00
C SER A 213 4.90 8.68 8.54
N CYS A 214 5.16 7.44 8.12
CA CYS A 214 6.37 6.70 8.49
C CYS A 214 7.65 7.45 8.03
N LEU A 215 7.67 7.92 6.77
CA LEU A 215 8.77 8.70 6.23
C LEU A 215 8.98 10.02 6.98
N GLN A 216 7.89 10.74 7.30
CA GLN A 216 7.95 12.00 8.04
C GLN A 216 8.48 11.80 9.47
N LYS A 217 8.06 10.73 10.16
CA LYS A 217 8.61 10.33 11.47
C LYS A 217 10.11 10.00 11.38
N ALA A 218 10.58 9.47 10.26
CA ALA A 218 12.00 9.25 9.98
C ALA A 218 12.76 10.53 9.58
N GLY A 219 12.13 11.72 9.68
CA GLY A 219 12.76 13.02 9.37
C GLY A 219 12.77 13.38 7.88
N ILE A 220 12.07 12.62 7.04
CA ILE A 220 12.03 12.88 5.60
C ILE A 220 10.94 13.91 5.28
N LYS A 221 11.34 15.01 4.65
CA LYS A 221 10.42 16.06 4.24
C LYS A 221 9.70 15.68 2.94
N ILE A 222 8.43 15.29 3.06
CA ILE A 222 7.52 15.04 1.93
C ILE A 222 6.48 16.17 1.86
N ASP A 223 6.57 17.02 0.83
CA ASP A 223 5.61 18.10 0.57
C ASP A 223 4.65 17.72 -0.57
N ILE A 224 3.70 16.84 -0.23
CA ILE A 224 2.56 16.47 -1.07
C ILE A 224 1.32 16.99 -0.35
N LYS A 225 0.62 17.94 -0.97
CA LYS A 225 -0.55 18.59 -0.37
C LYS A 225 -1.84 17.85 -0.70
N HIS A 226 -1.85 17.13 -1.83
CA HIS A 226 -2.97 16.32 -2.30
C HIS A 226 -2.48 14.99 -2.87
N PHE A 227 -3.27 13.92 -2.77
CA PHE A 227 -2.87 12.57 -3.25
C PHE A 227 -2.52 12.50 -4.75
N GLU A 228 -2.96 13.49 -5.54
CA GLU A 228 -2.67 13.66 -6.97
C GLU A 228 -1.51 14.63 -7.27
N ASP A 229 -0.86 15.20 -6.25
CA ASP A 229 0.31 16.06 -6.47
C ASP A 229 1.45 15.21 -7.03
N PHE A 230 1.82 15.50 -8.28
CA PHE A 230 2.71 14.64 -9.07
C PHE A 230 3.87 15.41 -9.72
N PRO A 231 4.71 16.14 -8.96
CA PRO A 231 5.88 16.82 -9.52
C PRO A 231 6.99 15.81 -9.83
N ARG A 232 7.74 16.02 -10.93
CA ARG A 232 8.77 15.08 -11.41
C ARG A 232 9.77 14.64 -10.34
N HIS A 233 10.25 15.57 -9.53
CA HIS A 233 11.22 15.26 -8.48
C HIS A 233 10.66 14.33 -7.38
N MET A 234 9.34 14.37 -7.12
CA MET A 234 8.69 13.48 -6.15
C MET A 234 8.40 12.09 -6.73
N ILE A 235 8.31 11.93 -8.06
CA ILE A 235 8.22 10.60 -8.70
C ILE A 235 9.47 9.80 -8.37
N ILE A 236 10.63 10.37 -8.66
CA ILE A 236 11.93 9.73 -8.42
C ILE A 236 12.11 9.44 -6.93
N LEU A 237 11.75 10.40 -6.08
CA LEU A 237 11.84 10.22 -4.63
C LEU A 237 10.94 9.08 -4.15
N SER A 238 9.69 9.03 -4.62
CA SER A 238 8.74 7.96 -4.32
C SER A 238 9.30 6.59 -4.73
N GLU A 239 9.79 6.46 -5.95
CA GLU A 239 10.34 5.20 -6.46
C GLU A 239 11.56 4.73 -5.67
N ARG A 240 12.46 5.66 -5.32
CA ARG A 240 13.64 5.36 -4.49
C ARG A 240 13.26 4.87 -3.10
N TYR A 241 12.35 5.56 -2.42
CA TYR A 241 11.86 5.11 -1.12
C TYR A 241 11.10 3.80 -1.21
N LEU A 242 10.32 3.56 -2.27
CA LEU A 242 9.65 2.27 -2.47
C LEU A 242 10.65 1.13 -2.70
N ALA A 243 11.60 1.29 -3.63
CA ALA A 243 12.62 0.29 -3.94
C ALA A 243 13.53 -0.03 -2.75
N ALA A 244 13.87 0.97 -1.94
CA ALA A 244 14.76 0.80 -0.80
C ALA A 244 14.10 0.13 0.41
N ASN A 245 12.77 0.16 0.51
CA ASN A 245 12.06 -0.23 1.72
C ASN A 245 11.04 -1.36 1.50
N PHE A 246 10.70 -1.69 0.26
CA PHE A 246 9.73 -2.73 -0.04
C PHE A 246 10.20 -3.65 -1.15
N ASN A 247 9.85 -4.93 -1.03
CA ASN A 247 9.96 -5.91 -2.10
C ASN A 247 8.57 -6.36 -2.52
N ILE A 248 8.24 -6.16 -3.79
CA ILE A 248 6.91 -6.44 -4.34
C ILE A 248 6.91 -7.82 -5.00
N TYR A 249 5.94 -8.66 -4.61
CA TYR A 249 5.73 -9.98 -5.18
C TYR A 249 4.27 -10.20 -5.56
N SER A 250 4.04 -11.08 -6.53
CA SER A 250 2.68 -11.52 -6.86
C SER A 250 2.05 -12.28 -5.70
N ALA A 251 0.71 -12.28 -5.64
CA ALA A 251 -0.04 -13.07 -4.66
C ALA A 251 0.33 -14.56 -4.69
N SER A 252 0.62 -15.08 -5.89
CA SER A 252 1.02 -16.48 -6.05
C SER A 252 2.43 -16.78 -5.55
N ASN A 253 3.38 -15.86 -5.70
CA ASN A 253 4.72 -16.04 -5.11
C ASN A 253 4.66 -16.08 -3.58
N LEU A 254 3.81 -15.24 -2.99
CA LEU A 254 3.62 -15.14 -1.54
C LEU A 254 2.81 -16.33 -0.97
N GLY A 255 1.97 -16.95 -1.80
CA GLY A 255 1.07 -18.03 -1.39
C GLY A 255 -0.17 -17.55 -0.68
N PHE A 256 -0.67 -16.35 -0.99
CA PHE A 256 -1.90 -15.82 -0.43
C PHE A 256 -2.95 -15.56 -1.51
N ALA A 257 -4.22 -15.66 -1.14
CA ALA A 257 -5.35 -15.30 -2.00
C ALA A 257 -6.17 -14.19 -1.32
N PRO A 258 -6.39 -13.04 -2.01
CA PRO A 258 -7.32 -12.03 -1.53
C PRO A 258 -8.76 -12.53 -1.66
N SER A 259 -9.66 -11.94 -0.90
CA SER A 259 -11.11 -12.12 -1.12
C SER A 259 -11.53 -11.64 -2.51
N SER A 260 -12.50 -12.33 -3.10
CA SER A 260 -12.98 -12.09 -4.47
C SER A 260 -13.43 -10.64 -4.73
N HIS A 261 -13.95 -9.95 -3.71
CA HIS A 261 -14.36 -8.55 -3.83
C HIS A 261 -13.20 -7.55 -4.02
N LEU A 262 -11.96 -7.94 -3.67
CA LEU A 262 -10.75 -7.15 -3.97
C LEU A 262 -10.32 -7.32 -5.43
N TRP A 263 -10.84 -8.34 -6.12
CA TRP A 263 -10.52 -8.64 -7.51
C TRP A 263 -11.46 -7.94 -8.49
N ASN A 264 -11.34 -6.61 -8.57
CA ASN A 264 -11.89 -5.88 -9.71
C ASN A 264 -10.84 -5.83 -10.83
N GLN A 265 -11.07 -6.56 -11.92
CA GLN A 265 -10.14 -6.64 -13.07
C GLN A 265 -9.73 -5.25 -13.61
N GLY A 266 -10.55 -4.23 -13.43
CA GLY A 266 -10.25 -2.85 -13.83
C GLY A 266 -9.21 -2.12 -12.96
N GLN A 267 -8.90 -2.59 -11.74
CA GLN A 267 -7.87 -1.97 -10.88
C GLN A 267 -6.47 -2.54 -11.12
N ALA A 268 -6.37 -3.77 -11.63
CA ALA A 268 -5.09 -4.45 -11.89
C ALA A 268 -4.17 -3.67 -12.84
N VAL A 269 -4.73 -2.84 -13.73
CA VAL A 269 -3.94 -2.01 -14.66
C VAL A 269 -3.15 -0.91 -13.96
N GLN A 270 -3.47 -0.58 -12.70
CA GLN A 270 -2.82 0.50 -11.93
C GLN A 270 -1.60 0.00 -11.13
N PHE A 271 -1.54 -1.30 -10.84
CA PHE A 271 -0.53 -1.87 -9.97
C PHE A 271 0.81 -2.07 -10.68
N PHE A 272 1.89 -2.12 -9.88
CA PHE A 272 3.20 -2.54 -10.36
C PHE A 272 3.10 -3.90 -11.03
N GLN A 273 3.77 -4.04 -12.18
CA GLN A 273 4.07 -5.35 -12.76
C GLN A 273 5.46 -5.78 -12.28
N GLN A 274 5.68 -7.10 -12.19
CA GLN A 274 6.95 -7.65 -11.71
C GLN A 274 8.18 -7.06 -12.43
N ASN A 275 8.14 -6.99 -13.77
CA ASN A 275 9.22 -6.46 -14.59
C ASN A 275 9.45 -4.95 -14.39
N GLU A 276 8.37 -4.20 -14.16
CA GLU A 276 8.41 -2.75 -13.91
C GLU A 276 9.07 -2.46 -12.56
N PHE A 277 8.68 -3.22 -11.52
CA PHE A 277 9.28 -3.10 -10.21
C PHE A 277 10.77 -3.50 -10.22
N GLN A 278 11.12 -4.61 -10.86
CA GLN A 278 12.52 -5.04 -11.02
C GLN A 278 13.37 -3.98 -11.72
N SER A 279 12.87 -3.43 -12.84
CA SER A 279 13.56 -2.36 -13.56
C SER A 279 13.76 -1.11 -12.70
N MET A 280 12.74 -0.72 -11.93
CA MET A 280 12.83 0.40 -10.98
C MET A 280 13.86 0.14 -9.89
N HIS A 281 13.88 -1.08 -9.34
CA HIS A 281 14.79 -1.51 -8.28
C HIS A 281 16.25 -1.51 -8.76
N GLU A 282 16.53 -2.05 -9.94
CA GLU A 282 17.85 -2.03 -10.57
C GLU A 282 18.36 -0.60 -10.81
N LEU A 283 17.50 0.31 -11.25
CA LEU A 283 17.87 1.72 -11.43
C LEU A 283 18.24 2.37 -10.09
N CYS A 284 17.52 2.05 -9.02
CA CYS A 284 17.79 2.55 -7.68
C CYS A 284 19.09 1.99 -7.11
N ILE A 285 19.35 0.69 -7.28
CA ILE A 285 20.61 0.03 -6.85
C ILE A 285 21.82 0.69 -7.51
N ASN A 286 21.75 0.87 -8.83
CA ASN A 286 22.89 1.36 -9.61
C ASN A 286 23.08 2.88 -9.50
N ASN A 287 22.24 3.57 -8.69
CA ASN A 287 22.19 5.02 -8.56
C ASN A 287 22.23 5.73 -9.93
N ILE A 288 21.57 5.13 -10.92
CA ILE A 288 21.63 5.61 -12.30
C ILE A 288 20.96 6.99 -12.31
N PRO A 289 21.65 8.05 -12.77
CA PRO A 289 21.06 9.38 -12.85
C PRO A 289 19.82 9.31 -13.73
N ASP A 290 18.69 9.86 -13.29
CA ASP A 290 17.46 9.80 -14.09
C ASP A 290 17.54 10.83 -15.23
N THR A 291 18.29 10.48 -16.28
CA THR A 291 18.50 11.35 -17.44
C THR A 291 17.24 11.44 -18.28
N ALA A 292 17.06 12.55 -19.01
CA ALA A 292 15.89 12.74 -19.87
C ALA A 292 15.63 11.57 -20.87
N PRO A 293 16.65 10.92 -21.47
CA PRO A 293 16.45 9.74 -22.32
C PRO A 293 15.95 8.51 -21.58
N GLN A 294 16.48 8.22 -20.39
CA GLN A 294 16.04 7.07 -19.56
C GLN A 294 14.63 7.28 -19.06
N TRP A 295 14.30 8.49 -18.59
CA TRP A 295 12.95 8.86 -18.21
C TRP A 295 11.97 8.71 -19.37
N THR A 296 12.35 9.19 -20.57
CA THR A 296 11.53 9.05 -21.79
C THR A 296 11.33 7.59 -22.17
N HIS A 297 12.35 6.74 -22.01
CA HIS A 297 12.23 5.31 -22.28
C HIS A 297 11.27 4.62 -21.30
N ARG A 298 11.38 4.89 -19.99
CA ARG A 298 10.50 4.34 -18.94
C ARG A 298 9.04 4.77 -19.13
N VAL A 299 8.84 6.05 -19.42
CA VAL A 299 7.52 6.60 -19.74
C VAL A 299 6.94 5.93 -21.01
N ARG A 300 7.78 5.70 -22.04
CA ARG A 300 7.39 4.99 -23.28
C ARG A 300 7.12 3.50 -23.09
N SER A 301 7.79 2.80 -22.18
CA SER A 301 7.45 1.40 -21.90
C SER A 301 6.08 1.27 -21.25
N CYS A 302 5.67 2.26 -20.44
CA CYS A 302 4.31 2.34 -19.89
C CYS A 302 3.26 2.71 -20.96
N LEU A 303 3.64 3.37 -22.07
CA LEU A 303 2.75 3.80 -23.18
C LEU A 303 2.19 2.66 -24.05
N LYS A 304 2.55 1.40 -23.81
CA LYS A 304 1.97 0.25 -24.52
C LYS A 304 0.53 -0.06 -24.11
N ASN A 305 0.04 0.53 -23.00
CA ASN A 305 -1.34 0.38 -22.55
C ASN A 305 -2.19 1.59 -22.98
N HIS A 306 -3.31 1.34 -23.68
CA HIS A 306 -4.16 2.38 -24.28
C HIS A 306 -4.69 3.40 -23.25
N HIS A 307 -4.99 2.96 -22.02
CA HIS A 307 -5.39 3.86 -20.93
C HIS A 307 -4.26 4.82 -20.51
N ILE A 308 -3.01 4.36 -20.52
CA ILE A 308 -1.83 5.17 -20.15
C ILE A 308 -1.55 6.25 -21.20
N ARG A 309 -1.90 6.01 -22.48
CA ARG A 309 -1.79 7.02 -23.55
C ARG A 309 -2.67 8.25 -23.31
N GLN A 310 -3.88 8.07 -22.76
CA GLN A 310 -4.77 9.20 -22.45
C GLN A 310 -4.24 10.05 -21.29
N ILE A 311 -3.69 9.41 -20.25
CA ILE A 311 -3.07 10.07 -19.09
C ILE A 311 -1.81 10.86 -19.51
N GLN A 312 -1.00 10.29 -20.39
CA GLN A 312 0.24 10.92 -20.81
C GLN A 312 0.07 11.97 -21.93
N ALA A 313 -0.89 11.81 -22.84
CA ALA A 313 -1.27 12.87 -23.79
C ALA A 313 -1.64 14.16 -23.06
N PHE A 314 -2.28 14.03 -21.90
CA PHE A 314 -2.59 15.14 -21.00
C PHE A 314 -1.35 15.73 -20.30
N LEU A 315 -0.40 14.92 -19.85
CA LEU A 315 0.88 15.41 -19.27
C LEU A 315 1.72 16.19 -20.30
N ILE A 316 1.78 15.69 -21.54
CA ILE A 316 2.46 16.35 -22.67
C ILE A 316 1.74 17.65 -23.04
N HIS A 317 0.41 17.62 -23.10
CA HIS A 317 -0.39 18.82 -23.37
C HIS A 317 -0.17 19.93 -22.32
N ASN A 318 -0.10 19.58 -21.03
CA ASN A 318 0.16 20.54 -19.95
C ASN A 318 1.59 21.08 -19.93
N LEU A 319 2.58 20.27 -20.31
CA LEU A 319 3.97 20.73 -20.49
C LEU A 319 4.04 21.77 -21.61
N MET A 320 3.38 21.50 -22.73
CA MET A 320 3.31 22.40 -23.88
C MET A 320 2.58 23.71 -23.54
N THR A 321 1.45 23.66 -22.82
CA THR A 321 0.72 24.88 -22.42
C THR A 321 1.46 25.73 -21.39
N ARG A 322 2.25 25.13 -20.49
CA ARG A 322 3.12 25.88 -19.56
C ARG A 322 4.31 26.53 -20.28
N LEU A 323 4.95 25.82 -21.21
CA LEU A 323 6.01 26.39 -22.05
C LEU A 323 5.49 27.56 -22.89
N LEU A 324 4.30 27.43 -23.49
CA LEU A 324 3.68 28.50 -24.27
C LEU A 324 3.31 29.74 -23.42
N ARG A 325 2.98 29.57 -22.13
CA ARG A 325 2.74 30.71 -21.22
C ARG A 325 4.03 31.43 -20.80
N ILE A 326 5.13 30.70 -20.64
CA ILE A 326 6.45 31.27 -20.33
C ILE A 326 6.99 32.03 -21.55
N VAL A 327 6.83 31.46 -22.75
CA VAL A 327 7.24 32.12 -24.01
C VAL A 327 6.31 33.30 -24.35
N GLY A 328 5.02 33.23 -23.99
CA GLY A 328 4.03 34.29 -24.22
C GLY A 328 4.17 35.53 -23.31
N HIS A 329 4.82 35.40 -22.14
CA HIS A 329 5.14 36.55 -21.27
C HIS A 329 6.48 37.23 -21.59
N GLY A 330 7.29 36.66 -22.50
CA GLY A 330 8.52 37.29 -23.00
C GLY A 330 8.34 38.22 -24.20
N LYS A 331 7.10 38.47 -24.66
CA LYS A 331 6.81 39.30 -25.85
C LYS A 331 5.81 40.44 -25.60
N ARG A 332 5.75 40.96 -24.38
CA ARG A 332 5.06 42.22 -24.07
C ARG A 332 5.93 43.05 -23.14
N ASN A 333 6.95 43.67 -23.73
CA ASN A 333 7.60 44.89 -23.28
C ASN A 333 8.46 45.32 -24.47
N ASP A 334 7.82 46.01 -25.41
CA ASP A 334 8.38 47.02 -26.29
C ASP A 334 7.26 48.01 -26.59
#